data_AF-A0A564Q2A7-F1
#
_entry.id   AF-A0A564Q2A7-F1
#
_cell.length_a   1.000
_cell.length_b   1.000
_cell.length_c   1.000
_cell.angle_alpha   90.00
_cell.angle_beta   90.00
_cell.angle_gamma   90.00
#
_symmetry.space_group_name_H-M   'P 1'
#
loop_
_entity.id
_entity.type
_entity.pdbx_description
1 polymer ?
#
loop_
_entity_poly.entity_id
_entity_poly.type
_entity_poly.pdbx_seq_one_letter_code
_entity_poly.pdbx_strand_id
1 'polypeptide(L)'
;MNIDDIKKLDNLTLLKIGLSATEMLKKESTRKRHRSTEEDYDEIIETCYRELSKRREGEKNKFRRHIINLSYKKLMEMVREYVVDNPKVSSECYNEILWRRRLDELRGHVEIKTALQKLEEILSG
;
A
#
# COMPACT_ATOMS: atom_id res chain seq x y z
N MET A 1 14.12 13.93 0.63
CA MET A 1 13.19 13.97 -0.52
C MET A 1 11.94 14.68 -0.04
N ASN A 2 11.43 15.69 -0.76
CA ASN A 2 10.23 16.40 -0.32
C ASN A 2 8.98 15.52 -0.55
N ILE A 3 8.09 15.46 0.44
CA ILE A 3 6.81 14.73 0.40
C ILE A 3 5.93 15.19 -0.77
N ASP A 4 5.99 16.47 -1.13
CA ASP A 4 5.22 16.98 -2.26
C ASP A 4 5.70 16.47 -3.61
N ASP A 5 6.96 16.04 -3.71
CA ASP A 5 7.48 15.40 -4.92
C ASP A 5 7.04 13.92 -5.01
N ILE A 6 6.88 13.25 -3.87
CA ILE A 6 6.37 11.88 -3.79
C ILE A 6 4.98 11.77 -4.44
N LYS A 7 4.11 12.75 -4.20
CA LYS A 7 2.73 12.78 -4.73
C LYS A 7 2.67 12.89 -6.26
N LYS A 8 3.76 13.28 -6.93
CA LYS A 8 3.83 13.41 -8.40
C LYS A 8 4.29 12.13 -9.09
N LEU A 9 4.78 11.14 -8.34
CA LEU A 9 5.31 9.89 -8.88
C LEU A 9 4.21 8.97 -9.38
N ASP A 10 4.53 8.08 -10.32
CA ASP A 10 3.63 7.03 -10.76
C ASP A 10 3.34 6.01 -9.64
N ASN A 11 2.29 5.22 -9.80
CA ASN A 11 1.83 4.28 -8.76
C ASN A 11 2.90 3.25 -8.39
N LEU A 12 3.65 2.72 -9.37
CA LEU A 12 4.64 1.68 -9.12
C LEU A 12 5.82 2.23 -8.34
N THR A 13 6.32 3.41 -8.73
CA THR A 13 7.40 4.08 -8.00
C THR A 13 6.98 4.44 -6.58
N LEU A 14 5.76 4.97 -6.41
CA LEU A 14 5.21 5.31 -5.11
C LEU A 14 5.11 4.08 -4.18
N LEU A 15 4.63 2.95 -4.71
CA LEU A 15 4.56 1.70 -3.96
C LEU A 15 5.95 1.19 -3.55
N LYS A 16 6.94 1.24 -4.45
CA LYS A 16 8.31 0.81 -4.15
C LYS A 16 8.94 1.64 -3.04
N ILE A 17 8.72 2.95 -3.04
CA ILE A 17 9.22 3.87 -2.00
C ILE A 17 8.60 3.51 -0.64
N GLY A 18 7.27 3.37 -0.57
CA GLY A 18 6.58 2.99 0.66
C GLY A 18 7.04 1.65 1.22
N LEU A 19 7.19 0.64 0.36
CA LEU A 19 7.68 -0.69 0.78
C LEU A 19 9.12 -0.62 1.28
N SER A 20 9.99 0.13 0.60
CA SER A 20 11.38 0.32 1.03
C SER A 20 11.46 1.00 2.39
N ALA A 21 10.65 2.03 2.64
CA ALA A 21 10.56 2.70 3.94
C ALA A 21 10.09 1.73 5.04
N THR A 22 9.10 0.90 4.73
CA THR A 22 8.61 -0.16 5.65
C THR A 22 9.72 -1.14 6.02
N GLU A 23 10.55 -1.56 5.05
CA GLU A 23 11.70 -2.42 5.31
C GLU A 23 12.79 -1.73 6.14
N MET A 24 13.03 -0.44 5.91
CA MET A 24 14.01 0.34 6.69
C MET A 24 13.58 0.45 8.15
N LEU A 25 12.32 0.80 8.44
CA LEU A 25 11.79 0.83 9.80
C LEU A 25 11.93 -0.51 10.53
N LYS A 26 11.60 -1.62 9.86
CA LYS A 26 11.80 -2.96 10.43
C LYS A 26 13.27 -3.20 10.81
N LYS A 27 14.22 -2.75 10.00
CA LYS A 27 15.66 -2.85 10.29
C LYS A 27 16.10 -1.89 11.39
N GLU A 28 15.55 -0.68 11.46
CA GLU A 28 15.90 0.34 12.46
C GLU A 28 15.42 -0.04 13.86
N SER A 29 14.22 -0.64 13.98
CA SER A 29 13.69 -1.16 15.24
C SER A 29 14.63 -2.17 15.93
N THR A 30 15.47 -2.86 15.15
CA THR A 30 16.46 -3.82 15.66
C THR A 30 17.80 -3.18 16.06
N ARG A 31 18.03 -1.90 15.74
CA ARG A 31 19.37 -1.26 15.81
C ARG A 31 19.48 -0.05 16.76
N LYS A 32 18.49 0.25 17.60
CA LYS A 32 18.52 1.40 18.55
C LYS A 32 19.02 2.70 17.89
N ARG A 33 18.43 3.08 16.75
CA ARG A 33 18.80 4.31 16.02
C ARG A 33 17.94 5.51 16.44
N HIS A 34 18.29 6.69 15.93
CA HIS A 34 17.70 7.97 16.31
C HIS A 34 16.22 8.08 15.90
N ARG A 35 15.37 8.48 16.85
CA ARG A 35 13.92 8.69 16.70
C ARG A 35 13.51 9.53 15.48
N SER A 36 14.33 10.52 15.11
CA SER A 36 14.05 11.40 13.95
C SER A 36 14.04 10.66 12.61
N THR A 37 14.85 9.62 12.45
CA THR A 37 14.91 8.84 11.20
C THR A 37 13.73 7.88 11.07
N GLU A 38 13.20 7.38 12.19
CA GLU A 38 11.97 6.58 12.22
C GLU A 38 10.74 7.41 11.87
N GLU A 39 10.64 8.63 12.41
CA GLU A 39 9.55 9.57 12.11
C GLU A 39 9.51 9.95 10.61
N ASP A 40 10.67 10.15 9.97
CA ASP A 40 10.77 10.41 8.53
C ASP A 40 10.22 9.26 7.67
N TYR A 41 10.57 8.01 8.02
CA TYR A 41 10.10 6.84 7.27
C TYR A 41 8.60 6.59 7.47
N ASP A 42 8.10 6.81 8.69
CA ASP A 42 6.68 6.73 8.99
C ASP A 42 5.86 7.68 8.11
N GLU A 43 6.29 8.94 8.00
CA GLU A 43 5.60 9.95 7.19
C GLU A 43 5.60 9.59 5.69
N ILE A 44 6.69 9.00 5.20
CA ILE A 44 6.79 8.47 3.84
C ILE A 44 5.77 7.35 3.62
N ILE A 45 5.67 6.38 4.54
CA ILE A 45 4.75 5.24 4.41
C ILE A 45 3.30 5.72 4.41
N GLU A 46 2.94 6.61 5.33
CA GLU A 46 1.60 7.18 5.41
C GLU A 46 1.22 7.92 4.12
N THR A 47 2.12 8.76 3.62
CA THR A 47 1.92 9.51 2.38
C THR A 47 1.70 8.56 1.21
N CYS A 48 2.56 7.53 1.07
CA CYS A 48 2.44 6.54 0.00
C CYS A 48 1.11 5.79 0.08
N TYR A 49 0.73 5.31 1.27
CA TYR A 49 -0.52 4.58 1.46
C TYR A 49 -1.76 5.44 1.16
N ARG A 50 -1.83 6.66 1.68
CA ARG A 50 -2.96 7.58 1.46
C ARG A 50 -3.12 7.94 -0.01
N GLU A 51 -2.02 8.30 -0.66
CA GLU A 51 -2.06 8.72 -2.07
C GLU A 51 -2.40 7.53 -3.00
N LEU A 52 -1.84 6.35 -2.76
CA LEU A 52 -2.22 5.13 -3.51
C LEU A 52 -3.69 4.76 -3.31
N SER A 53 -4.21 4.88 -2.08
CA SER A 53 -5.62 4.60 -1.78
C SER A 53 -6.55 5.58 -2.48
N LYS A 54 -6.25 6.88 -2.39
CA LYS A 54 -6.98 7.95 -3.09
C LYS A 54 -7.01 7.73 -4.60
N ARG A 55 -5.88 7.37 -5.21
CA ARG A 55 -5.80 7.10 -6.66
C ARG A 55 -6.63 5.88 -7.06
N ARG A 56 -6.71 4.85 -6.21
CA ARG A 56 -7.57 3.69 -6.45
C ARG A 56 -9.05 4.05 -6.40
N GLU A 57 -9.47 4.84 -5.42
CA GLU A 57 -10.85 5.37 -5.34
C GLU A 57 -11.20 6.21 -6.58
N GLY A 58 -10.21 6.96 -7.08
CA GLY A 58 -10.33 7.79 -8.28
C GLY A 58 -10.17 7.07 -9.63
N GLU A 59 -10.02 5.74 -9.67
CA GLU A 59 -9.78 4.99 -10.93
C GLU A 59 -10.89 5.24 -11.95
N LYS A 60 -10.55 5.85 -13.09
CA LYS A 60 -11.50 6.25 -14.14
C LYS A 60 -11.75 5.13 -15.16
N ASN A 61 -10.82 4.20 -15.32
CA ASN A 61 -10.96 3.08 -16.24
C ASN A 61 -11.99 2.08 -15.68
N LYS A 62 -13.13 1.94 -16.39
CA LYS A 62 -14.25 1.07 -15.96
C LYS A 62 -13.83 -0.39 -15.75
N PHE A 63 -12.96 -0.92 -16.61
CA PHE A 63 -12.49 -2.30 -16.52
C PHE A 63 -11.59 -2.50 -15.30
N ARG A 64 -10.60 -1.62 -15.09
CA ARG A 64 -9.73 -1.66 -13.90
C ARG A 64 -10.53 -1.46 -12.61
N ARG A 65 -11.49 -0.54 -12.60
CA ARG A 65 -12.40 -0.32 -11.46
C ARG A 65 -13.20 -1.58 -11.14
N HIS A 66 -13.71 -2.28 -12.15
CA HIS A 66 -14.40 -3.55 -11.95
C HIS A 66 -13.49 -4.57 -11.27
N ILE A 67 -12.27 -4.78 -11.78
CA ILE A 67 -11.27 -5.68 -11.18
C ILE A 67 -10.92 -5.28 -9.74
N ILE A 68 -10.68 -3.98 -9.49
CA ILE A 68 -10.39 -3.43 -8.15
C ILE A 68 -11.51 -3.74 -7.14
N ASN A 69 -12.76 -3.83 -7.59
CA ASN A 69 -13.91 -4.06 -6.72
C ASN A 69 -14.25 -5.55 -6.53
N LEU A 70 -13.57 -6.46 -7.21
CA LEU A 70 -13.82 -7.90 -7.05
C LEU A 70 -13.35 -8.40 -5.67
N SER A 71 -14.02 -9.42 -5.15
CA SER A 71 -13.52 -10.14 -3.97
C SER A 71 -12.24 -10.90 -4.29
N TYR A 72 -11.40 -11.17 -3.28
CA TYR A 72 -10.19 -11.98 -3.47
C TYR A 72 -10.50 -13.35 -4.07
N LYS A 73 -11.57 -14.00 -3.57
CA LYS A 73 -12.08 -15.26 -4.12
C LYS A 73 -12.37 -15.13 -5.62
N LYS A 74 -13.07 -14.07 -6.04
CA LYS A 74 -13.44 -13.89 -7.44
C LYS A 74 -12.24 -13.59 -8.34
N LEU A 75 -11.27 -12.81 -7.85
CA LEU A 75 -10.00 -12.59 -8.55
C LEU A 75 -9.27 -13.92 -8.81
N MET A 76 -9.18 -14.78 -7.80
CA MET A 76 -8.53 -16.09 -7.92
C MET A 76 -9.24 -17.03 -8.90
N GLU A 77 -10.59 -17.04 -8.88
CA GLU A 77 -11.39 -17.76 -9.88
C GLU A 77 -11.05 -17.27 -11.30
N MET A 78 -11.09 -15.96 -11.51
CA MET A 78 -10.80 -15.37 -12.83
C MET A 78 -9.39 -15.64 -13.32
N VAL A 79 -8.38 -15.60 -12.44
CA VAL A 79 -7.00 -15.94 -12.80
C VAL A 79 -6.92 -17.38 -13.34
N ARG A 80 -7.60 -18.32 -12.69
CA ARG A 80 -7.55 -19.75 -13.03
C ARG A 80 -8.34 -20.08 -14.29
N GLU A 81 -9.56 -19.57 -14.39
CA GLU A 81 -10.49 -19.90 -15.47
C GLU A 81 -10.09 -19.24 -16.80
N TYR A 82 -9.59 -18.00 -16.75
CA TYR A 82 -9.35 -17.20 -17.95
C TYR A 82 -7.90 -17.21 -18.42
N VAL A 83 -7.01 -18.01 -17.83
CA VAL A 83 -5.58 -18.02 -18.22
C VAL A 83 -5.39 -18.40 -19.69
N VAL A 84 -6.23 -19.32 -20.21
CA VAL A 84 -6.19 -19.78 -21.61
C VAL A 84 -7.06 -18.90 -22.49
N ASP A 85 -8.32 -18.67 -22.10
CA ASP A 85 -9.31 -18.02 -22.96
C ASP A 85 -9.18 -16.49 -23.01
N ASN A 86 -8.67 -15.87 -21.94
CA ASN A 86 -8.47 -14.43 -21.88
C ASN A 86 -7.26 -14.04 -21.00
N PRO A 87 -6.03 -14.29 -21.48
CA PRO A 87 -4.81 -14.15 -20.69
C PRO A 87 -4.60 -12.71 -20.19
N LYS A 88 -5.12 -11.70 -20.91
CA LYS A 88 -5.06 -10.31 -20.48
C LYS A 88 -5.89 -10.07 -19.22
N VAL A 89 -7.11 -10.60 -19.18
CA VAL A 89 -7.98 -10.49 -17.99
C VAL A 89 -7.39 -11.25 -16.81
N SER A 90 -6.88 -12.46 -17.04
CA SER A 90 -6.19 -13.25 -16.01
C SER A 90 -4.98 -12.49 -15.44
N SER A 91 -4.13 -11.93 -16.29
CA SER A 91 -2.97 -11.13 -15.87
C SER A 91 -3.37 -9.89 -15.05
N GLU A 92 -4.40 -9.16 -15.47
CA GLU A 92 -4.89 -7.98 -14.74
C GLU A 92 -5.45 -8.32 -13.35
N CYS A 93 -6.14 -9.46 -13.22
CA CYS A 93 -6.63 -9.97 -11.94
C CYS A 93 -5.47 -10.42 -11.04
N TYR A 94 -4.48 -11.10 -11.60
CA TYR A 94 -3.29 -11.53 -10.86
C TYR A 94 -2.47 -10.32 -10.36
N ASN A 95 -2.28 -9.31 -11.22
CA ASN A 95 -1.61 -8.07 -10.85
C ASN A 95 -2.37 -7.34 -9.73
N GLU A 96 -3.70 -7.33 -9.77
CA GLU A 96 -4.51 -6.76 -8.69
C GLU A 96 -4.34 -7.52 -7.37
N ILE A 97 -4.26 -8.85 -7.39
CA ILE A 97 -3.97 -9.66 -6.19
C ILE A 97 -2.61 -9.27 -5.58
N LEU A 98 -1.57 -9.18 -6.42
CA LEU A 98 -0.24 -8.75 -5.98
C LEU A 98 -0.28 -7.33 -5.42
N TRP A 99 -1.01 -6.44 -6.08
CA TRP A 99 -1.15 -5.06 -5.66
C TRP A 99 -1.77 -4.94 -4.27
N ARG A 100 -2.88 -5.66 -4.02
CA ARG A 100 -3.53 -5.68 -2.70
C ARG A 100 -2.61 -6.16 -1.62
N ARG A 101 -1.86 -7.24 -1.88
CA ARG A 101 -0.88 -7.78 -0.92
C ARG A 101 0.15 -6.72 -0.53
N ARG A 102 0.71 -6.00 -1.51
CA ARG A 102 1.71 -4.96 -1.27
C ARG A 102 1.12 -3.72 -0.59
N LEU A 103 -0.10 -3.35 -0.93
CA LEU A 103 -0.77 -2.22 -0.29
C LEU A 103 -1.14 -2.54 1.18
N ASP A 104 -1.53 -3.78 1.47
CA ASP A 104 -1.79 -4.26 2.83
C ASP A 104 -0.53 -4.23 3.71
N GLU A 105 0.67 -4.45 3.14
CA GLU A 105 1.94 -4.28 3.87
C GLU A 105 2.11 -2.83 4.36
N LEU A 106 1.73 -1.84 3.56
CA LEU A 106 1.75 -0.43 3.98
C LEU A 106 0.62 -0.14 4.98
N ARG A 107 -0.60 -0.64 4.71
CA ARG A 107 -1.77 -0.43 5.57
C ARG A 107 -1.51 -0.89 7.00
N GLY A 108 -0.98 -2.10 7.16
CA GLY A 108 -0.72 -2.66 8.49
C GLY A 108 0.18 -1.77 9.35
N HIS A 109 1.17 -1.13 8.73
CA HIS A 109 2.03 -0.17 9.43
C HIS A 109 1.25 1.06 9.91
N VAL A 110 0.48 1.68 9.00
CA VAL A 110 -0.32 2.88 9.30
C VAL A 110 -1.38 2.60 10.38
N GLU A 111 -2.05 1.45 10.33
CA GLU A 111 -3.07 1.05 11.30
C GLU A 111 -2.48 0.84 12.70
N ILE A 112 -1.34 0.15 12.80
CA ILE A 112 -0.65 -0.06 14.08
C ILE A 112 -0.24 1.29 14.68
N LYS A 113 0.38 2.17 13.89
CA LYS A 113 0.78 3.51 14.37
C LYS A 113 -0.43 4.31 14.86
N THR A 114 -1.50 4.33 14.08
CA THR A 114 -2.74 5.04 14.44
C THR A 114 -3.34 4.49 15.74
N ALA A 115 -3.30 3.17 15.93
CA ALA A 115 -3.78 2.54 17.17
C ALA A 115 -2.91 2.90 18.39
N LEU A 116 -1.58 2.93 18.22
CA LEU A 116 -0.65 3.33 19.27
C LEU A 116 -0.84 4.80 19.68
N GLN A 117 -0.99 5.72 18.72
CA GLN A 117 -1.27 7.13 19.01
C GLN A 117 -2.56 7.31 19.82
N LYS A 118 -3.64 6.62 19.41
CA LYS A 118 -4.91 6.65 20.17
C LYS A 118 -4.76 6.10 21.58
N LEU A 119 -3.94 5.07 21.77
CA LEU A 119 -3.67 4.50 23.09
C LEU A 119 -2.91 5.50 23.96
N GLU A 120 -1.89 6.17 23.42
CA GLU A 120 -1.14 7.21 24.13
C GLU A 120 -2.03 8.38 24.55
N GLU A 121 -2.95 8.81 23.70
CA GLU A 121 -3.96 9.84 24.02
C GLU A 121 -4.85 9.44 25.21
N ILE A 122 -5.29 8.18 25.24
CA ILE A 122 -6.10 7.64 26.34
C ILE A 122 -5.30 7.56 27.65
N LEU A 123 -4.02 7.19 27.58
CA LEU A 123 -3.17 7.01 28.76
C LEU A 123 -2.60 8.32 29.31
N SER A 124 -2.54 9.37 28.48
CA SER A 124 -2.00 10.69 28.85
C SER A 124 -3.08 11.69 29.29
N GLY A 125 -4.37 11.32 29.17
CA GLY A 125 -5.53 12.08 29.67
C GLY A 125 -6.04 11.53 31.00
#